data_AF-A0A833G2A7-F1
#
_entry.id   AF-A0A833G2A7-F1
#
_cell.length_a   1.000
_cell.length_b   1.000
_cell.length_c   1.000
_cell.angle_alpha   90.00
_cell.angle_beta   90.00
_cell.angle_gamma   90.00
#
_symmetry.space_group_name_H-M   'P 1'
#
loop_
_entity.id
_entity.type
_entity.pdbx_description
1 polymer ?
#
loop_
_entity_poly.entity_id
_entity_poly.type
_entity_poly.pdbx_seq_one_letter_code
_entity_poly.pdbx_strand_id
1 'polypeptide(L)' 'RWAARVAQCESGRDPNAVALQGRYRGAFMFTRDAWKTSPKSPGGDPIDYSYRTQAVVAVHLKKRDGTRPWPVCG' A
#
# COMPACT_ATOMS: atom_id res chain seq x y z
N ARG A 1 -1.06 14.10 3.20
CA ARG A 1 -0.34 14.01 4.49
C ARG A 1 -0.36 12.60 5.07
N TRP A 2 -1.52 11.99 5.31
CA TRP A 2 -1.62 10.62 5.86
C TRP A 2 -0.80 9.57 5.08
N ALA A 3 -1.04 9.43 3.77
CA ALA A 3 -0.40 8.40 2.96
C ALA A 3 1.15 8.48 3.00
N ALA A 4 1.71 9.69 2.97
CA ALA A 4 3.15 9.91 3.06
C ALA A 4 3.74 9.60 4.44
N ARG A 5 2.95 9.66 5.51
CA ARG A 5 3.37 9.23 6.87
C ARG A 5 3.36 7.71 6.97
N VAL A 6 2.27 7.07 6.50
CA VAL A 6 2.15 5.60 6.51
C VAL A 6 3.25 4.98 5.68
N ALA A 7 3.42 5.41 4.43
CA ALA A 7 4.46 4.84 3.56
C ALA A 7 5.88 5.07 4.08
N GLN A 8 6.13 6.18 4.80
CA GLN A 8 7.42 6.40 5.45
C GLN A 8 7.69 5.36 6.54
N CYS A 9 6.68 5.01 7.32
CA CYS A 9 6.76 4.02 8.40
C CYS A 9 6.82 2.57 7.85
N GLU A 10 6.06 2.28 6.79
CA GLU A 10 5.97 0.94 6.18
C GLU A 10 7.22 0.58 5.36
N SER A 11 7.76 1.51 4.58
CA SER A 11 8.83 1.19 3.62
C SER A 11 9.86 2.31 3.40
N GLY A 12 9.75 3.43 4.12
CA GLY A 12 10.52 4.63 3.78
C GLY A 12 10.06 5.32 2.49
N ARG A 13 8.83 5.06 2.03
CA ARG A 13 8.22 5.53 0.77
C ARG A 13 8.78 4.88 -0.49
N ASP A 14 9.48 3.77 -0.39
CA ASP A 14 9.94 3.00 -1.54
C ASP A 14 8.78 2.26 -2.22
N PRO A 15 8.39 2.62 -3.47
CA PRO A 15 7.32 1.94 -4.20
C PRO A 15 7.68 0.53 -4.67
N ASN A 16 8.95 0.15 -4.64
CA ASN A 16 9.43 -1.16 -5.06
C ASN A 16 9.80 -2.05 -3.86
N ALA A 17 9.48 -1.62 -2.64
CA ALA A 17 9.82 -2.35 -1.45
C ALA A 17 9.16 -3.74 -1.41
N VAL A 18 9.92 -4.74 -0.96
CA VAL A 18 9.46 -6.11 -0.84
C VAL A 18 9.90 -6.67 0.51
N ALA A 19 8.96 -7.21 1.28
CA ALA A 19 9.22 -7.75 2.61
C ALA A 19 8.60 -9.14 2.81
N LEU A 20 9.11 -9.85 3.82
CA LEU A 20 8.66 -11.20 4.22
C LEU A 20 8.52 -12.15 3.02
N GLN A 21 9.65 -12.41 2.35
CA GLN A 21 9.73 -13.31 1.19
C GLN A 21 8.78 -12.92 0.04
N GLY A 22 8.45 -11.63 -0.08
CA GLY A 22 7.57 -11.13 -1.14
C GLY A 22 6.08 -11.17 -0.83
N ARG A 23 5.70 -11.41 0.42
CA ARG A 23 4.31 -11.33 0.86
C ARG A 23 3.78 -9.90 0.87
N TYR A 24 4.61 -8.96 1.30
CA TYR A 24 4.26 -7.54 1.38
C TYR A 24 5.08 -6.74 0.38
N ARG A 25 4.40 -5.85 -0.33
CA ARG A 25 4.90 -5.25 -1.55
C ARG A 25 4.50 -3.78 -1.68
N GLY A 26 5.42 -2.99 -2.22
CA GLY A 26 5.29 -1.57 -2.49
C GLY A 26 5.34 -0.69 -1.25
N ALA A 27 5.12 0.61 -1.47
CA ALA A 27 5.27 1.67 -0.48
C ALA A 27 4.35 1.57 0.73
N PHE A 28 3.27 0.78 0.61
CA PHE A 28 2.27 0.58 1.65
C PHE A 28 2.20 -0.88 2.09
N MET A 29 3.19 -1.71 1.75
CA MET A 29 3.23 -3.11 2.18
C MET A 29 1.90 -3.84 1.90
N PHE A 30 1.42 -3.76 0.65
CA PHE A 30 0.23 -4.51 0.24
C PHE A 30 0.56 -5.99 0.07
N THR A 31 -0.37 -6.87 0.45
CA THR A 31 -0.39 -8.22 -0.12
C THR A 31 -1.03 -8.19 -1.51
N ARG A 32 -0.72 -9.17 -2.36
CA ARG A 32 -1.34 -9.28 -3.69
C ARG A 32 -2.86 -9.38 -3.63
N ASP A 33 -3.38 -10.14 -2.67
CA ASP A 33 -4.84 -10.28 -2.48
C ASP A 33 -5.50 -8.98 -2.02
N ALA A 34 -4.88 -8.27 -1.07
CA ALA A 34 -5.37 -6.97 -0.63
C ALA A 34 -5.32 -5.94 -1.77
N TRP A 35 -4.23 -5.91 -2.55
CA TRP A 35 -4.10 -5.03 -3.71
C TRP A 35 -5.19 -5.28 -4.74
N LYS A 36 -5.42 -6.55 -5.11
CA LYS A 36 -6.44 -6.94 -6.08
C LYS A 36 -7.86 -6.55 -5.64
N THR A 37 -8.13 -6.57 -4.34
CA THR A 37 -9.46 -6.25 -3.77
C THR A 37 -9.58 -4.80 -3.29
N SER A 38 -8.52 -4.00 -3.41
CA SER A 38 -8.51 -2.62 -2.94
C SER A 38 -9.23 -1.69 -3.92
N PRO A 39 -9.95 -0.67 -3.43
CA PRO A 39 -10.62 0.28 -4.30
C PRO A 39 -9.61 1.07 -5.13
N LYS A 40 -9.95 1.36 -6.38
CA LYS A 40 -9.09 2.06 -7.36
C LYS A 40 -7.80 1.32 -7.72
N SER A 41 -7.67 0.05 -7.33
CA SER A 41 -6.56 -0.79 -7.76
C SER A 41 -6.62 -1.02 -9.28
N PRO A 42 -5.51 -0.79 -10.02
CA PRO A 42 -5.41 -1.14 -11.43
C PRO A 42 -5.22 -2.65 -11.68
N GLY A 43 -5.18 -3.48 -10.65
CA GLY A 43 -4.80 -4.90 -10.75
C GLY A 43 -3.27 -5.08 -10.78
N GLY A 44 -2.79 -6.25 -11.20
CA GLY A 44 -1.34 -6.53 -11.27
C GLY A 44 -0.66 -6.63 -9.90
N ASP A 45 0.66 -6.42 -9.86
CA ASP A 45 1.46 -6.35 -8.63
C ASP A 45 1.67 -4.88 -8.22
N PRO A 46 1.47 -4.48 -6.96
CA PRO A 46 1.66 -3.10 -6.52
C PRO A 46 3.03 -2.50 -6.88
N ILE A 47 4.10 -3.30 -6.91
CA ILE A 47 5.45 -2.81 -7.26
C ILE A 47 5.57 -2.37 -8.73
N ASP A 48 4.66 -2.81 -9.60
CA ASP A 48 4.65 -2.40 -11.02
C ASP A 48 4.12 -0.96 -11.19
N TYR A 49 3.64 -0.34 -10.12
CA TYR A 49 3.00 0.97 -10.15
C TYR A 49 3.76 2.02 -9.35
N SER A 50 3.69 3.27 -9.81
CA SER A 50 4.30 4.41 -9.12
C SER A 50 3.77 4.59 -7.69
N TYR A 51 4.58 5.21 -6.84
CA TYR A 51 4.17 5.64 -5.49
C TYR A 51 2.83 6.38 -5.48
N ARG A 52 2.58 7.25 -6.48
CA ARG A 52 1.33 8.03 -6.57
C ARG A 52 0.12 7.11 -6.75
N THR A 53 0.22 6.10 -7.61
CA THR A 53 -0.83 5.11 -7.83
C THR A 53 -1.09 4.33 -6.54
N GLN A 54 -0.03 3.82 -5.91
CA GLN A 54 -0.15 3.08 -4.65
C GLN A 54 -0.78 3.94 -3.54
N ALA A 55 -0.43 5.22 -3.46
CA ALA A 55 -1.02 6.16 -2.50
C ALA A 55 -2.51 6.43 -2.75
N VAL A 56 -2.96 6.49 -4.02
CA VAL A 56 -4.39 6.61 -4.35
C VAL A 56 -5.14 5.38 -3.84
N VAL A 57 -4.63 4.18 -4.14
CA VAL A 57 -5.24 2.92 -3.68
C VAL A 57 -5.27 2.86 -2.15
N ALA A 58 -4.17 3.21 -1.48
CA ALA A 58 -4.09 3.22 -0.02
C ALA A 58 -5.08 4.19 0.63
N VAL A 59 -5.20 5.41 0.10
CA VAL A 59 -6.15 6.41 0.61
C VAL A 59 -7.60 5.94 0.42
N HIS A 60 -7.91 5.31 -0.71
CA HIS A 60 -9.25 4.79 -0.95
C HIS A 60 -9.56 3.54 -0.13
N LEU A 61 -8.59 2.63 0.05
CA LEU A 61 -8.74 1.50 0.97
C LEU A 61 -8.98 2.00 2.40
N LYS A 62 -8.22 3.03 2.84
CA LYS A 62 -8.42 3.64 4.15
C LYS A 62 -9.83 4.23 4.32
N LYS A 63 -10.39 4.84 3.28
CA LYS A 63 -11.77 5.35 3.32
C LYS A 63 -12.81 4.23 3.49
N ARG A 64 -12.52 3.03 2.97
CA ARG A 64 -13.41 1.85 3.07
C ARG A 64 -13.25 1.11 4.41
N ASP A 65 -12.00 0.82 4.79
CA ASP A 65 -11.68 -0.13 5.86
C ASP A 65 -11.02 0.51 7.10
N GLY A 66 -10.87 1.84 7.09
CA GLY A 66 -10.15 2.57 8.13
C GLY A 66 -8.64 2.29 8.09
N THR A 67 -7.99 2.35 9.26
CA THR A 67 -6.54 2.08 9.39
C THR A 67 -6.21 0.61 9.66
N ARG A 68 -7.21 -0.28 9.67
CA ARG A 68 -7.04 -1.72 9.95
C ARG A 68 -5.96 -2.42 9.10
N PRO A 69 -5.76 -2.09 7.80
CA PRO A 69 -4.69 -2.69 7.00
C PRO A 69 -3.28 -2.28 7.44
N TRP A 70 -3.14 -1.17 8.17
CA TRP A 70 -1.89 -0.60 8.67
C TRP A 70 -1.99 -0.35 10.19
N PRO A 71 -2.11 -1.40 11.02
CA PRO A 71 -2.46 -1.24 12.45
C PRO A 71 -1.39 -0.50 13.27
N VAL A 72 -0.14 -0.46 12.80
CA VAL A 72 0.98 0.22 13.49
C VAL A 72 1.24 1.61 12.91
N CYS A 73 1.31 1.73 11.59
CA CYS A 73 1.69 2.97 10.91
C CYS A 73 0.51 3.88 10.52
N GLY A 74 -0.73 3.35 10.53
CA GLY A 74 -1.96 3.93 9.97
C GLY A 74 -2.60 5.02 10.81
#